data_AF-A0A3B0XMW9-F1
#
_entry.id   AF-A0A3B0XMW9-F1
#
_cell.length_a   1.000
_cell.length_b   1.000
_cell.length_c   1.000
_cell.angle_alpha   90.00
_cell.angle_beta   90.00
_cell.angle_gamma   90.00
#
_symmetry.space_group_name_H-M   'P 1'
#
loop_
_entity.id
_entity.type
_entity.pdbx_description
1 polymer ?
#
loop_
_entity_poly.entity_id
_entity_poly.type
_entity_poly.pdbx_seq_one_letter_code
_entity_poly.pdbx_strand_id
1 'polypeptide(L)'
;MKTFKSLIEEALPNIQEVFPWDLDEKLANSNDILLIDITEPNEFSIVHIKNSINVPRGILEAACDWGYEDTLPELASARDRDVVLICRSGNRSALAAHTLQLMGFKNVSSLKTGLRGWFDYELALYNEAEQEVDEDEADAYFSKVPRADQMSA
;
A
#
# COMPACT_ATOMS: atom_id res chain seq x y z
N MET A 1 -5.97 -17.63 20.13
CA MET A 1 -5.03 -16.56 19.74
C MET A 1 -5.53 -15.95 18.44
N LYS A 2 -5.47 -14.62 18.25
CA LYS A 2 -5.84 -14.02 16.97
C LYS A 2 -4.79 -14.39 15.90
N THR A 3 -5.24 -14.70 14.70
CA THR A 3 -4.36 -14.98 13.55
C THR A 3 -4.19 -13.71 12.73
N PHE A 4 -3.22 -13.70 11.80
CA PHE A 4 -3.08 -12.59 10.85
C PHE A 4 -4.37 -12.34 10.06
N LYS A 5 -5.00 -13.42 9.58
CA LYS A 5 -6.29 -13.36 8.87
C LYS A 5 -7.39 -12.74 9.74
N SER A 6 -7.54 -13.19 11.00
CA SER A 6 -8.59 -12.67 11.86
C SER A 6 -8.39 -11.19 12.20
N LEU A 7 -7.14 -10.71 12.33
CA LEU A 7 -6.87 -9.28 12.52
C LEU A 7 -7.31 -8.43 11.33
N ILE A 8 -7.10 -8.93 10.10
CA ILE A 8 -7.56 -8.24 8.89
C ILE A 8 -9.08 -8.22 8.84
N GLU A 9 -9.74 -9.36 9.06
CA GLU A 9 -11.21 -9.46 9.06
C GLU A 9 -11.87 -8.54 10.08
N GLU A 10 -11.22 -8.31 11.23
CA GLU A 10 -11.69 -7.36 12.24
C GLU A 10 -11.44 -5.88 11.84
N ALA A 11 -10.37 -5.59 11.10
CA ALA A 11 -10.05 -4.24 10.65
C ALA A 11 -10.91 -3.78 9.47
N LEU A 12 -11.20 -4.67 8.51
CA LEU A 12 -11.87 -4.35 7.25
C LEU A 12 -13.19 -3.56 7.41
N PRO A 13 -14.11 -3.90 8.34
CA PRO A 13 -15.35 -3.14 8.52
C PRO A 13 -15.15 -1.70 9.03
N ASN A 14 -13.95 -1.38 9.55
CA ASN A 14 -13.64 -0.11 10.21
C ASN A 14 -12.78 0.81 9.34
N ILE A 15 -12.33 0.36 8.16
CA ILE A 15 -11.48 1.13 7.26
C ILE A 15 -12.21 1.46 5.95
N GLN A 16 -11.63 2.36 5.16
CA GLN A 16 -12.00 2.53 3.77
C GLN A 16 -11.08 1.71 2.87
N GLU A 17 -11.64 1.18 1.79
CA GLU A 17 -10.89 0.53 0.72
C GLU A 17 -11.23 1.21 -0.61
N VAL A 18 -10.25 1.29 -1.51
CA VAL A 18 -10.42 1.72 -2.90
C VAL A 18 -9.98 0.58 -3.81
N PHE A 19 -10.76 0.26 -4.85
CA PHE A 19 -10.35 -0.73 -5.83
C PHE A 19 -9.34 -0.15 -6.82
N PRO A 20 -8.50 -0.98 -7.46
CA PRO A 20 -7.50 -0.52 -8.43
C PRO A 20 -8.08 0.38 -9.54
N TRP A 21 -9.17 -0.04 -10.19
CA TRP A 21 -9.79 0.74 -11.28
C TRP A 21 -10.36 2.08 -10.81
N ASP A 22 -10.95 2.13 -9.61
CA ASP A 22 -11.47 3.38 -9.04
C ASP A 22 -10.33 4.35 -8.69
N LEU A 23 -9.18 3.81 -8.24
CA LEU A 23 -8.01 4.63 -7.97
C LEU A 23 -7.37 5.14 -9.26
N ASP A 24 -7.23 4.29 -10.29
CA ASP A 24 -6.71 4.68 -11.60
C ASP A 24 -7.54 5.82 -12.22
N GLU A 25 -8.87 5.69 -12.21
CA GLU A 25 -9.76 6.75 -12.67
C GLU A 25 -9.57 8.04 -11.86
N LYS A 26 -9.42 7.95 -10.54
CA LYS A 26 -9.17 9.13 -9.71
C LYS A 26 -7.83 9.80 -10.01
N LEU A 27 -6.76 9.02 -10.22
CA LEU A 27 -5.43 9.52 -10.55
C LEU A 27 -5.40 10.18 -11.94
N ALA A 28 -6.21 9.70 -12.88
CA ALA A 28 -6.37 10.33 -14.19
C ALA A 28 -7.08 11.70 -14.11
N ASN A 29 -7.93 11.91 -13.10
CA ASN A 29 -8.76 13.10 -12.94
C ASN A 29 -8.24 14.11 -11.90
N SER A 30 -7.32 13.71 -11.01
CA SER A 30 -6.79 14.53 -9.93
C SER A 30 -5.40 14.08 -9.49
N ASN A 31 -4.51 15.02 -9.20
CA ASN A 31 -3.16 14.76 -8.66
C ASN A 31 -3.05 14.93 -7.14
N ASP A 32 -4.15 15.14 -6.41
CA ASP A 32 -4.08 15.47 -4.97
C ASP A 32 -4.11 14.24 -4.04
N ILE A 33 -4.02 13.03 -4.59
CA ILE A 33 -3.98 11.80 -3.80
C ILE A 33 -2.54 11.49 -3.41
N LEU A 34 -2.29 11.33 -2.11
CA LEU A 34 -1.00 10.89 -1.61
C LEU A 34 -0.94 9.36 -1.60
N LEU A 35 -0.12 8.79 -2.47
CA LEU A 35 0.12 7.35 -2.56
C LEU A 35 1.30 6.97 -1.65
N ILE A 36 1.05 6.13 -0.65
CA ILE A 36 2.09 5.64 0.27
C ILE A 36 2.21 4.12 0.11
N ASP A 37 3.33 3.68 -0.45
CA ASP A 37 3.64 2.26 -0.55
C ASP A 37 4.37 1.80 0.72
N ILE A 38 3.72 0.91 1.46
CA ILE A 38 4.21 0.40 2.75
C ILE A 38 4.93 -0.94 2.65
N THR A 39 5.27 -1.37 1.43
CA THR A 39 6.12 -2.54 1.21
C THR A 39 7.57 -2.25 1.61
N GLU A 40 8.36 -3.31 1.75
CA GLU A 40 9.77 -3.16 2.05
C GLU A 40 10.51 -2.47 0.87
N PRO A 41 11.61 -1.74 1.09
CA PRO A 41 12.27 -0.97 0.03
C PRO A 41 12.69 -1.81 -1.18
N ASN A 42 13.04 -3.07 -0.97
CA ASN A 42 13.38 -4.01 -2.03
C ASN A 42 12.16 -4.54 -2.81
N GLU A 43 10.97 -4.55 -2.22
CA GLU A 43 9.72 -4.80 -2.96
C GLU A 43 9.42 -3.58 -3.83
N PHE A 44 9.48 -2.38 -3.26
CA PHE A 44 9.21 -1.11 -3.93
C PHE A 44 10.16 -0.85 -5.11
N SER A 45 11.45 -1.17 -4.96
CA SER A 45 12.43 -0.96 -6.04
C SER A 45 12.16 -1.81 -7.29
N ILE A 46 11.45 -2.93 -7.12
CA ILE A 46 11.08 -3.84 -8.21
C ILE A 46 9.78 -3.39 -8.87
N VAL A 47 8.73 -3.18 -8.08
CA VAL A 47 7.41 -2.76 -8.58
C VAL A 47 6.72 -1.80 -7.61
N HIS A 48 6.21 -0.70 -8.13
CA HIS A 48 5.34 0.24 -7.42
C HIS A 48 4.42 1.00 -8.39
N ILE A 49 3.45 1.74 -7.84
CA ILE A 49 2.60 2.65 -8.63
C ILE A 49 3.32 3.98 -8.79
N LYS A 50 3.31 4.55 -10.00
CA LYS A 50 3.97 5.82 -10.31
C LYS A 50 3.68 6.91 -9.27
N ASN A 51 4.71 7.68 -8.91
CA ASN A 51 4.64 8.78 -7.94
C ASN A 51 4.25 8.36 -6.50
N SER A 52 4.21 7.06 -6.19
CA SER A 52 4.06 6.63 -4.80
C SER A 52 5.35 6.83 -4.01
N ILE A 53 5.21 7.11 -2.71
CA ILE A 53 6.34 7.28 -1.80
C ILE A 53 6.47 6.02 -0.97
N ASN A 54 7.67 5.42 -0.94
CA ASN A 54 7.92 4.27 -0.09
C ASN A 54 8.07 4.68 1.38
N VAL A 55 7.18 4.16 2.23
CA VAL A 55 7.24 4.30 3.69
C VAL A 55 6.98 2.92 4.30
N PRO A 56 8.02 2.09 4.49
CA PRO A 56 7.86 0.72 4.95
C PRO A 56 6.99 0.61 6.21
N ARG A 57 6.17 -0.43 6.29
CA ARG A 57 5.18 -0.56 7.36
C ARG A 57 5.76 -0.41 8.76
N GLY A 58 7.00 -0.87 8.99
CA GLY A 58 7.66 -0.83 10.30
C GLY A 58 7.96 0.57 10.83
N ILE A 59 7.99 1.60 9.98
CA ILE A 59 8.27 3.00 10.37
C ILE A 59 7.07 3.92 10.17
N LEU A 60 5.95 3.41 9.67
CA LEU A 60 4.84 4.22 9.17
C LEU A 60 4.26 5.17 10.24
N GLU A 61 4.10 4.69 11.46
CA GLU A 61 3.58 5.47 12.59
C GLU A 61 4.51 6.64 12.93
N ALA A 62 5.84 6.43 12.93
CA ALA A 62 6.81 7.50 13.17
C ALA A 62 6.90 8.47 11.98
N ALA A 63 6.82 7.95 10.74
CA ALA A 63 6.91 8.75 9.53
C ALA A 63 5.72 9.71 9.35
N CYS A 64 4.55 9.36 9.87
CA CYS A 64 3.34 10.17 9.77
C CYS A 64 3.11 11.15 10.94
N ASP A 65 4.09 11.30 11.83
CA ASP A 65 4.02 12.25 12.94
C ASP A 65 5.29 13.12 13.00
N TRP A 66 5.19 14.28 13.63
CA TRP A 66 6.31 15.22 13.73
C TRP A 66 7.22 14.90 14.91
N GLY A 67 8.54 15.10 14.72
CA GLY A 67 9.52 14.98 15.81
C GLY A 67 10.22 13.62 15.89
N TYR A 68 10.14 12.81 14.83
CA TYR A 68 10.84 11.54 14.70
C TYR A 68 11.90 11.61 13.60
N GLU A 69 12.90 10.73 13.67
CA GLU A 69 13.94 10.63 12.62
C GLU A 69 13.33 10.24 11.27
N ASP A 70 12.34 9.35 11.30
CA ASP A 70 11.63 8.85 10.11
C ASP A 70 10.55 9.81 9.58
N THR A 71 10.32 10.96 10.24
CA THR A 71 9.26 11.91 9.85
C THR A 71 9.35 12.24 8.36
N LEU A 72 8.28 11.92 7.62
CA LEU A 72 8.08 12.31 6.24
C LEU A 72 7.13 13.52 6.21
N PRO A 73 7.62 14.75 5.94
CA PRO A 73 6.80 15.97 5.99
C PRO A 73 5.51 15.90 5.18
N GLU A 74 5.55 15.27 4.00
CA GLU A 74 4.42 15.09 3.09
C GLU A 74 3.30 14.26 3.73
N LEU A 75 3.66 13.23 4.50
CA LEU A 75 2.70 12.38 5.19
C LEU A 75 2.28 12.96 6.55
N ALA A 76 3.22 13.52 7.31
CA ALA A 76 2.95 14.15 8.61
C ALA A 76 2.02 15.38 8.50
N SER A 77 1.96 16.03 7.34
CA SER A 77 1.03 17.12 7.04
C SER A 77 -0.28 16.68 6.37
N ALA A 78 -0.47 15.38 6.10
CA ALA A 78 -1.57 14.86 5.27
C ALA A 78 -2.81 14.36 6.04
N ARG A 79 -3.02 14.74 7.31
CA ARG A 79 -4.14 14.26 8.14
C ARG A 79 -5.53 14.49 7.52
N ASP A 80 -5.67 15.59 6.76
CA ASP A 80 -6.90 15.98 6.07
C ASP A 80 -6.89 15.65 4.55
N ARG A 81 -5.78 15.15 4.01
CA ARG A 81 -5.64 14.80 2.59
C ARG A 81 -6.14 13.39 2.31
N ASP A 82 -6.43 13.12 1.04
CA ASP A 82 -6.72 11.77 0.58
C ASP A 82 -5.42 10.97 0.51
N VAL A 83 -5.32 9.93 1.33
CA VAL A 83 -4.15 9.05 1.43
C VAL A 83 -4.55 7.63 1.04
N VAL A 84 -3.82 7.02 0.13
CA VAL A 84 -3.99 5.61 -0.25
C VAL A 84 -2.75 4.83 0.15
N LEU A 85 -2.95 3.85 1.02
CA LEU A 85 -1.91 2.93 1.45
C LEU A 85 -1.86 1.72 0.54
N ILE A 86 -0.68 1.42 0.04
CA ILE A 86 -0.43 0.37 -0.95
C ILE A 86 0.47 -0.68 -0.30
N CYS A 87 0.13 -1.95 -0.51
CA CYS A 87 1.06 -3.04 -0.26
C CYS A 87 0.90 -4.11 -1.34
N ARG A 88 1.62 -5.23 -1.23
CA ARG A 88 1.58 -6.29 -2.24
C ARG A 88 0.18 -6.85 -2.52
N SER A 89 -0.65 -7.07 -1.49
CA SER A 89 -1.92 -7.81 -1.63
C SER A 89 -3.12 -7.19 -0.88
N GLY A 90 -3.01 -5.95 -0.40
CA GLY A 90 -4.06 -5.26 0.36
C GLY A 90 -4.12 -5.58 1.87
N ASN A 91 -3.50 -6.67 2.32
CA ASN A 91 -3.61 -7.13 3.71
C ASN A 91 -2.85 -6.23 4.71
N ARG A 92 -1.58 -5.90 4.41
CA ARG A 92 -0.75 -5.03 5.28
C ARG A 92 -1.32 -3.61 5.33
N SER A 93 -1.82 -3.14 4.19
CA SER A 93 -2.38 -1.79 4.03
C SER A 93 -3.74 -1.65 4.72
N ALA A 94 -4.56 -2.70 4.77
CA ALA A 94 -5.79 -2.69 5.55
C ALA A 94 -5.53 -2.41 7.05
N LEU A 95 -4.58 -3.15 7.64
CA LEU A 95 -4.16 -2.91 9.03
C LEU A 95 -3.52 -1.52 9.21
N ALA A 96 -2.85 -1.00 8.18
CA ALA A 96 -2.17 0.29 8.24
C ALA A 96 -3.17 1.45 8.20
N ALA A 97 -4.18 1.34 7.33
CA ALA A 97 -5.26 2.30 7.24
C ALA A 97 -5.97 2.42 8.58
N HIS A 98 -6.24 1.28 9.24
CA HIS A 98 -6.83 1.27 10.57
C HIS A 98 -5.96 2.03 11.59
N THR A 99 -4.64 1.77 11.61
CA THR A 99 -3.71 2.50 12.50
C THR A 99 -3.72 4.01 12.21
N LEU A 100 -3.64 4.42 10.94
CA LEU A 100 -3.60 5.84 10.57
C LEU A 100 -4.91 6.56 10.92
N GLN A 101 -6.06 5.89 10.77
CA GLN A 101 -7.34 6.42 11.25
C GLN A 101 -7.33 6.68 12.75
N LEU A 102 -6.80 5.75 13.57
CA LEU A 102 -6.66 5.94 15.02
C LEU A 102 -5.75 7.12 15.37
N MET A 103 -4.76 7.41 14.52
CA MET A 103 -3.87 8.55 14.68
C MET A 103 -4.48 9.86 14.13
N GLY A 104 -5.67 9.83 13.53
CA GLY A 104 -6.42 11.02 13.10
C GLY A 104 -6.35 11.35 11.61
N PHE A 105 -5.90 10.44 10.74
CA PHE A 105 -6.10 10.59 9.30
C PHE A 105 -7.59 10.43 8.95
N LYS A 106 -8.19 11.43 8.31
CA LYS A 106 -9.62 11.45 8.01
C LYS A 106 -9.98 10.67 6.75
N ASN A 107 -9.15 10.80 5.71
CA ASN A 107 -9.40 10.23 4.39
C ASN A 107 -8.28 9.25 4.00
N VAL A 108 -8.03 8.25 4.84
CA VAL A 108 -7.08 7.18 4.55
C VAL A 108 -7.81 5.92 4.09
N SER A 109 -7.33 5.33 2.99
CA SER A 109 -7.86 4.09 2.44
C SER A 109 -6.75 3.08 2.16
N SER A 110 -7.09 1.79 2.19
CA SER A 110 -6.22 0.74 1.67
C SER A 110 -6.53 0.51 0.19
N LEU A 111 -5.49 0.37 -0.65
CA LEU A 111 -5.67 -0.17 -1.99
C LEU A 111 -6.10 -1.64 -1.86
N LYS A 112 -7.35 -1.91 -2.20
CA LYS A 112 -7.93 -3.25 -2.19
C LYS A 112 -7.15 -4.13 -3.16
N THR A 113 -6.91 -5.39 -2.78
CA THR A 113 -6.09 -6.35 -3.53
C THR A 113 -4.61 -5.96 -3.75
N GLY A 114 -4.19 -4.75 -3.34
CA GLY A 114 -2.81 -4.27 -3.43
C GLY A 114 -2.26 -4.19 -4.85
N LEU A 115 -0.93 -4.13 -4.97
CA LEU A 115 -0.21 -4.14 -6.24
C LEU A 115 -0.54 -5.38 -7.10
N ARG A 116 -0.83 -6.52 -6.47
CA ARG A 116 -1.27 -7.72 -7.19
C ARG A 116 -2.54 -7.45 -7.98
N GLY A 117 -3.54 -6.86 -7.34
CA GLY A 117 -4.77 -6.48 -8.02
C GLY A 117 -4.52 -5.42 -9.09
N TRP A 118 -3.72 -4.40 -8.79
CA TRP A 118 -3.32 -3.39 -9.77
C TRP A 118 -2.77 -4.02 -11.06
N PHE A 119 -1.84 -4.96 -10.92
CA PHE A 119 -1.30 -5.75 -12.03
C PHE A 119 -2.34 -6.64 -12.71
N ASP A 120 -3.17 -7.37 -11.95
CA ASP A 120 -4.21 -8.25 -12.51
C ASP A 120 -5.26 -7.46 -13.35
N TYR A 121 -5.36 -6.13 -13.18
CA TYR A 121 -6.17 -5.23 -14.01
C TYR A 121 -5.38 -4.55 -15.15
N GLU A 122 -4.18 -5.04 -15.47
CA GLU A 122 -3.32 -4.54 -16.55
C GLU A 122 -2.94 -3.06 -16.39
N LEU A 123 -2.88 -2.57 -15.14
CA LEU A 123 -2.46 -1.20 -14.84
C LEU A 123 -0.94 -1.12 -14.68
N ALA A 124 -0.35 -0.07 -15.23
CA ALA A 124 1.10 0.10 -15.30
C ALA A 124 1.77 0.13 -13.91
N LEU A 125 2.90 -0.58 -13.80
CA LEU A 125 3.79 -0.61 -12.64
C LEU A 125 5.16 -0.07 -13.03
N TYR A 126 5.90 0.43 -12.05
CA TYR A 126 7.17 1.13 -12.24
C TYR A 126 8.24 0.55 -11.33
N ASN A 127 9.49 0.58 -11.77
CA ASN A 127 10.67 0.22 -10.98
C ASN A 127 11.35 1.46 -10.39
N GLU A 128 12.42 1.28 -9.61
CA GLU A 128 13.18 2.38 -8.99
C GLU A 128 13.72 3.44 -9.97
N ALA A 129 13.85 3.10 -11.25
CA ALA A 129 14.27 4.02 -12.31
C ALA A 129 13.09 4.77 -12.95
N GLU A 130 11.87 4.64 -12.39
CA GLU A 130 10.61 5.19 -12.92
C GLU A 130 10.34 4.73 -14.35
N GLN A 131 10.78 3.51 -14.68
CA GLN A 131 10.51 2.85 -15.94
C GLN A 131 9.36 1.86 -15.74
N GLU A 132 8.48 1.80 -16.73
CA GLU A 132 7.39 0.82 -16.74
C GLU A 132 7.97 -0.60 -16.75
N VAL A 133 7.47 -1.44 -15.85
CA VAL A 133 7.92 -2.82 -15.68
C VAL A 133 7.24 -3.70 -16.71
N ASP A 134 8.01 -4.57 -17.35
CA ASP A 134 7.50 -5.55 -18.30
C ASP A 134 6.59 -6.59 -17.60
N GLU A 135 5.58 -7.07 -18.30
CA GLU A 135 4.59 -8.01 -17.76
C GLU A 135 5.23 -9.29 -17.22
N ASP A 136 6.26 -9.83 -17.89
CA ASP A 136 6.95 -11.05 -17.45
C ASP A 136 7.73 -10.81 -16.14
N GLU A 137 8.30 -9.63 -15.97
CA GLU A 137 9.02 -9.24 -14.75
C GLU A 137 8.05 -9.03 -13.58
N ALA A 138 6.91 -8.37 -13.85
CA ALA A 138 5.85 -8.19 -12.87
C ALA A 138 5.25 -9.54 -12.44
N ASP A 139 4.93 -10.44 -13.38
CA ASP A 139 4.40 -11.77 -13.05
C ASP A 139 5.40 -12.57 -12.21
N ALA A 140 6.69 -12.55 -12.56
CA ALA A 140 7.73 -13.21 -11.78
C ALA A 140 7.78 -12.71 -10.31
N TYR A 141 7.55 -11.42 -10.08
CA TYR A 141 7.43 -10.86 -8.73
C TYR A 141 6.18 -11.37 -7.99
N PHE A 142 5.01 -11.38 -8.66
CA PHE A 142 3.75 -11.75 -8.03
C PHE A 142 3.52 -13.27 -7.90
N SER A 143 4.24 -14.09 -8.66
CA SER A 143 4.13 -15.56 -8.66
C SER A 143 4.89 -16.24 -7.52
N LYS A 144 5.55 -15.48 -6.62
CA LYS A 144 6.17 -16.01 -5.41
C LYS A 144 5.11 -16.68 -4.49
N VAL A 145 5.24 -17.99 -4.32
CA VAL A 145 4.37 -18.80 -3.44
C VAL A 145 5.07 -19.20 -2.14
N PRO A 146 4.32 -19.43 -1.05
CA PRO A 146 4.87 -20.05 0.14
C PRO A 146 5.52 -21.40 -0.17
N ARG A 147 6.57 -21.74 0.58
CA ARG A 147 7.18 -23.07 0.52
C ARG A 147 6.17 -24.13 0.95
N ALA A 148 6.36 -25.37 0.52
CA ALA A 148 5.45 -26.47 0.83
C ALA A 148 5.25 -26.68 2.36
N ASP A 149 6.30 -26.46 3.17
CA ASP A 149 6.24 -26.54 4.63
C ASP A 149 5.42 -25.42 5.28
N GLN A 150 5.09 -24.36 4.54
CA GLN A 150 4.34 -23.19 5.01
C GLN A 150 2.85 -23.23 4.63
N MET A 151 2.42 -24.17 3.78
CA MET A 151 1.05 -24.22 3.27
C MET A 151 0.05 -24.94 4.19
N SER A 152 0.51 -25.44 5.33
CA SER A 152 -0.31 -26.22 6.27
C SER A 152 0.01 -25.89 7.73
N ALA A 153 -0.93 -25.23 8.40
CA ALA A 153 -1.12 -25.19 9.85
C ALA A 153 -2.60 -24.92 10.17
#